data_AF-A0A495AH36-F1
#
_entry.id   AF-A0A495AH36-F1
#
_cell.length_a   1.000
_cell.length_b   1.000
_cell.length_c   1.000
_cell.angle_alpha   90.00
_cell.angle_beta   90.00
_cell.angle_gamma   90.00
#
_symmetry.space_group_name_H-M   'P 1'
#
loop_
_entity.id
_entity.type
_entity.pdbx_description
1 polymer ?
#
loop_
_entity_poly.entity_id
_entity_poly.type
_entity_poly.pdbx_seq_one_letter_code
_entity_poly.pdbx_strand_id
1 'polypeptide(L)'
;MENKNAASTSLHVWPGNESYFRSGLSTIFTNMDDIHDVLFVNLSFWNVKEILRDDLFWQNQKKIVIISNPALMPLATHWFYNHDNIMLVIDSTSPPGVIQSVFEFSQTVGRLVYPHDAANRIFDDFEIDLIKRVVRGQKAKELASLYDRKQVTIYNIKRNLANDLGLRKLEQLILPACTVHSCHPRQIRSGSSSKSASSYRTLRVRTKDSAVFSGRALLKDDCAQANK
;
A
#
# COMPACT_ATOMS: atom_id res chain seq x y z
N MET A 1 13.88 42.81 18.87
CA MET A 1 13.53 41.46 19.36
C MET A 1 12.83 40.75 18.22
N GLU A 2 13.57 39.91 17.50
CA GLU A 2 13.04 39.12 16.39
C GLU A 2 12.07 38.07 16.93
N ASN A 3 10.82 38.16 16.50
CA ASN A 3 9.83 37.14 16.75
C ASN A 3 10.13 35.99 15.78
N LYS A 4 10.89 34.99 16.25
CA LYS A 4 11.08 33.73 15.52
C LYS A 4 9.71 33.08 15.43
N ASN A 5 9.09 33.21 14.26
CA ASN A 5 7.92 32.44 13.87
C ASN A 5 8.22 30.97 14.16
N ALA A 6 7.56 30.42 15.18
CA ALA A 6 7.40 28.98 15.29
C ALA A 6 6.63 28.56 14.05
N ALA A 7 7.35 28.15 13.00
CA ALA A 7 6.76 27.45 11.89
C ALA A 7 6.06 26.25 12.52
N SER A 8 4.73 26.30 12.62
CA SER A 8 3.96 25.15 13.04
C SER A 8 4.25 24.06 12.03
N THR A 9 5.11 23.10 12.38
CA THR A 9 5.47 21.96 11.54
C THR A 9 4.19 21.17 11.31
N SER A 10 3.47 21.49 10.24
CA SER A 10 2.17 20.90 9.96
C SER A 10 2.38 19.60 9.21
N LEU A 11 1.64 18.56 9.60
CA LEU A 11 1.67 17.28 8.90
C LEU A 11 1.32 17.47 7.40
N HIS A 12 2.25 17.10 6.52
CA HIS A 12 2.04 17.15 5.08
C HIS A 12 1.38 15.85 4.62
N VAL A 13 0.12 15.95 4.19
CA VAL A 13 -0.66 14.81 3.72
C VAL A 13 -1.20 15.04 2.32
N TRP A 14 -1.30 13.97 1.56
CA TRP A 14 -2.02 13.92 0.30
C TRP A 14 -3.00 12.73 0.28
N PRO A 15 -4.25 12.93 -0.18
CA PRO A 15 -4.88 14.20 -0.55
C PRO A 15 -5.01 15.19 0.62
N GLY A 16 -4.85 16.48 0.35
CA GLY A 16 -4.76 17.51 1.41
C GLY A 16 -6.02 17.71 2.25
N ASN A 17 -7.17 17.28 1.73
CA ASN A 17 -8.51 17.41 2.32
C ASN A 17 -8.93 16.20 3.17
N GLU A 18 -8.07 15.22 3.40
CA GLU A 18 -8.41 14.04 4.21
C GLU A 18 -8.21 14.27 5.71
N SER A 19 -9.23 14.83 6.37
CA SER A 19 -9.21 15.13 7.81
C SER A 19 -9.01 13.90 8.69
N TYR A 20 -9.65 12.77 8.35
CA TYR A 20 -9.50 11.52 9.11
C TYR A 20 -8.09 10.93 9.00
N PHE A 21 -7.51 10.95 7.80
CA PHE A 21 -6.15 10.46 7.59
C PHE A 21 -5.15 11.32 8.37
N ARG A 22 -5.27 12.65 8.26
CA ARG A 22 -4.47 13.60 9.03
C ARG A 22 -4.62 13.38 10.54
N SER A 23 -5.84 13.25 11.03
CA SER A 23 -6.11 13.01 12.46
C SER A 23 -5.50 11.70 12.93
N GLY A 24 -5.62 10.62 12.16
CA GLY A 24 -5.02 9.33 12.48
C GLY A 24 -3.50 9.42 12.58
N LEU A 25 -2.86 10.05 11.60
CA LEU A 25 -1.43 10.30 11.62
C LEU A 25 -0.97 11.14 12.81
N SER A 26 -1.72 12.18 13.19
CA SER A 26 -1.41 12.98 14.38
C SER A 26 -1.52 12.19 15.70
N THR A 27 -2.26 11.08 15.72
CA THR A 27 -2.27 10.18 16.90
C THR A 27 -1.09 9.20 16.91
N ILE A 28 -0.53 8.90 15.73
CA ILE A 28 0.62 8.00 15.56
C ILE A 28 1.93 8.76 15.80
N PHE A 29 2.05 9.94 15.21
CA PHE A 29 3.25 10.77 15.24
C PHE A 29 3.03 11.97 16.14
N THR A 30 3.42 11.83 17.41
CA THR A 30 3.33 12.89 18.42
C THR A 30 4.52 13.85 18.36
N ASN A 31 5.68 13.39 17.89
CA ASN A 31 6.85 14.21 17.65
C ASN A 31 6.92 14.66 16.17
N MET A 32 6.67 15.94 15.92
CA MET A 32 6.61 16.49 14.57
C MET A 32 8.00 16.72 13.94
N ASP A 33 9.06 16.72 14.75
CA ASP A 33 10.43 16.90 14.24
C ASP A 33 10.87 15.69 13.41
N ASP A 34 10.38 14.50 13.75
CA ASP A 34 10.73 13.23 13.07
C ASP A 34 10.12 13.10 11.68
N ILE A 35 9.12 13.93 11.37
CA ILE A 35 8.34 13.87 10.13
C ILE A 35 8.47 15.14 9.27
N HIS A 36 9.42 16.02 9.59
CA HIS A 36 9.71 17.21 8.80
C HIS A 36 10.07 16.84 7.35
N ASP A 37 9.54 17.59 6.38
CA ASP A 37 9.70 17.35 4.92
C ASP A 37 9.21 15.99 4.39
N VAL A 38 8.37 15.26 5.13
CA VAL A 38 7.77 13.99 4.68
C VAL A 38 6.34 14.22 4.19
N LEU A 39 6.06 13.82 2.95
CA LEU A 39 4.69 13.73 2.45
C LEU A 39 4.12 12.34 2.75
N PHE A 40 3.04 12.29 3.52
CA PHE A 40 2.24 11.09 3.71
C PHE A 40 1.15 11.00 2.65
N VAL A 41 1.19 9.95 1.84
CA VAL A 41 0.22 9.66 0.79
C VAL A 41 -0.73 8.59 1.30
N ASN A 42 -2.02 8.91 1.46
CA ASN A 42 -3.05 7.88 1.61
C ASN A 42 -3.38 7.33 0.24
N LEU A 43 -2.94 6.13 -0.10
CA LEU A 43 -3.28 5.49 -1.36
C LEU A 43 -4.53 4.64 -1.19
N SER A 44 -5.65 5.14 -1.71
CA SER A 44 -6.95 4.49 -1.63
C SER A 44 -7.64 4.45 -2.99
N PHE A 45 -8.68 3.61 -3.14
CA PHE A 45 -9.46 3.57 -4.38
C PHE A 45 -10.15 4.90 -4.71
N TRP A 46 -10.32 5.77 -3.71
CA TRP A 46 -10.96 7.08 -3.90
C TRP A 46 -10.06 8.07 -4.62
N ASN A 47 -8.75 8.01 -4.38
CA ASN A 47 -7.78 9.00 -4.83
C ASN A 47 -6.74 8.45 -5.84
N VAL A 48 -6.61 7.12 -5.97
CA VAL A 48 -5.63 6.48 -6.88
C VAL A 48 -5.71 6.96 -8.32
N LYS A 49 -6.91 7.30 -8.81
CA LYS A 49 -7.11 7.82 -10.17
C LYS A 49 -6.41 9.15 -10.42
N GLU A 50 -6.25 9.98 -9.38
CA GLU A 50 -5.62 11.30 -9.49
C GLU A 50 -4.11 11.13 -9.66
N ILE A 51 -3.50 10.26 -8.84
CA ILE A 51 -2.09 9.86 -8.99
C ILE A 51 -1.84 9.23 -10.36
N LEU A 52 -2.70 8.32 -10.81
CA LEU A 52 -2.54 7.64 -12.11
C LEU A 52 -2.66 8.59 -13.31
N ARG A 53 -3.23 9.79 -13.13
CA ARG A 53 -3.33 10.80 -14.18
C ARG A 53 -2.15 11.77 -14.20
N ASP A 54 -1.54 12.01 -13.04
CA ASP A 54 -0.44 12.95 -12.86
C ASP A 54 0.92 12.23 -12.87
N ASP A 55 1.57 12.20 -14.03
CA ASP A 55 2.90 11.60 -14.18
C ASP A 55 4.00 12.35 -13.41
N LEU A 56 3.75 13.59 -12.99
CA LEU A 56 4.70 14.44 -12.25
C LEU A 56 4.49 14.39 -10.73
N PHE A 57 3.43 13.73 -10.25
CA PHE A 57 3.06 13.66 -8.84
C PHE A 57 4.26 13.27 -7.95
N TRP A 58 4.99 12.23 -8.37
CA TRP A 58 6.11 11.69 -7.63
C TRP A 58 7.38 12.54 -7.71
N GLN A 59 7.52 13.46 -8.67
CA GLN A 59 8.78 14.18 -8.91
C GLN A 59 8.95 15.42 -8.02
N ASN A 60 7.86 15.95 -7.47
CA ASN A 60 7.86 17.25 -6.80
C ASN A 60 8.15 17.20 -5.28
N GLN A 61 8.49 16.02 -4.74
CA GLN A 61 8.56 15.81 -3.29
C GLN A 61 9.94 15.27 -2.87
N LYS A 62 10.41 15.68 -1.69
CA LYS A 62 11.72 15.24 -1.17
C LYS A 62 11.67 13.83 -0.57
N LYS A 63 10.67 13.55 0.27
CA LYS A 63 10.48 12.28 0.96
C LYS A 63 9.00 11.93 0.97
N ILE A 64 8.68 10.69 0.62
CA ILE A 64 7.31 10.19 0.56
C ILE A 64 7.17 8.92 1.39
N VAL A 65 6.08 8.86 2.16
CA VAL A 65 5.56 7.65 2.80
C VAL A 65 4.20 7.34 2.20
N ILE A 66 4.02 6.17 1.61
CA ILE A 66 2.72 5.71 1.10
C ILE A 66 2.09 4.80 2.14
N ILE A 67 0.91 5.17 2.62
CA ILE A 67 0.02 4.31 3.40
C ILE A 67 -1.05 3.80 2.43
N SER A 68 -0.94 2.54 2.04
CA SER A 68 -1.71 1.98 0.93
C SER A 68 -2.80 1.02 1.40
N ASN A 69 -3.96 1.08 0.75
CA ASN A 69 -4.93 0.00 0.78
C ASN A 69 -4.23 -1.33 0.38
N PRO A 70 -4.49 -2.46 1.06
CA PRO A 70 -3.88 -3.75 0.72
C PRO A 70 -3.98 -4.11 -0.76
N ALA A 71 -5.15 -3.84 -1.37
CA ALA A 71 -5.39 -4.17 -2.77
C ALA A 71 -4.63 -3.26 -3.77
N LEU A 72 -4.12 -2.11 -3.30
CA LEU A 72 -3.30 -1.18 -4.08
C LEU A 72 -1.80 -1.33 -3.80
N MET A 73 -1.40 -2.26 -2.92
CA MET A 73 0.02 -2.54 -2.65
C MET A 73 0.82 -2.86 -3.91
N PRO A 74 0.32 -3.61 -4.92
CA PRO A 74 1.05 -3.80 -6.17
C PRO A 74 1.45 -2.48 -6.88
N LEU A 75 0.57 -1.47 -6.85
CA LEU A 75 0.84 -0.14 -7.41
C LEU A 75 1.83 0.64 -6.55
N ALA A 76 1.62 0.64 -5.24
CA ALA A 76 2.51 1.33 -4.30
C ALA A 76 3.94 0.78 -4.37
N THR A 77 4.08 -0.54 -4.42
CA THR A 77 5.37 -1.22 -4.55
C THR A 77 6.02 -0.95 -5.90
N HIS A 78 5.25 -0.90 -6.99
CA HIS A 78 5.80 -0.48 -8.29
C HIS A 78 6.39 0.94 -8.21
N TRP A 79 5.65 1.91 -7.65
CA TRP A 79 6.16 3.27 -7.50
C TRP A 79 7.37 3.32 -6.58
N PHE A 80 7.35 2.57 -5.48
CA PHE A 80 8.49 2.45 -4.59
C PHE A 80 9.75 2.08 -5.34
N TYR A 81 9.75 1.08 -6.23
CA TYR A 81 10.95 0.70 -6.97
C TYR A 81 11.36 1.68 -8.07
N ASN A 82 10.43 2.51 -8.57
CA ASN A 82 10.66 3.44 -9.68
C ASN A 82 10.91 4.89 -9.25
N HIS A 83 10.75 5.22 -7.96
CA HIS A 83 10.94 6.56 -7.43
C HIS A 83 11.78 6.55 -6.14
N ASP A 84 12.97 7.13 -6.20
CA ASP A 84 13.94 7.10 -5.09
C ASP A 84 13.54 7.93 -3.87
N ASN A 85 12.64 8.89 -4.06
CA ASN A 85 12.09 9.71 -2.97
C ASN A 85 10.97 9.01 -2.19
N ILE A 86 10.49 7.83 -2.63
CA ILE A 86 9.56 7.02 -1.85
C ILE A 86 10.37 6.19 -0.86
N MET A 87 10.31 6.61 0.41
CA MET A 87 11.06 6.01 1.51
C MET A 87 10.36 4.80 2.09
N LEU A 88 9.05 4.85 2.21
CA LEU A 88 8.29 3.80 2.87
C LEU A 88 6.97 3.57 2.15
N VAL A 89 6.65 2.29 1.92
CA VAL A 89 5.29 1.86 1.61
C VAL A 89 4.80 0.97 2.74
N ILE A 90 3.63 1.27 3.29
CA ILE A 90 3.03 0.50 4.36
C ILE A 90 1.56 0.18 4.07
N ASP A 91 1.15 -1.04 4.38
CA ASP A 91 -0.26 -1.43 4.35
C ASP A 91 -1.06 -0.67 5.43
N SER A 92 -2.11 0.02 5.00
CA SER A 92 -3.07 0.78 5.83
C SER A 92 -3.79 -0.04 6.91
N THR A 93 -3.82 -1.37 6.80
CA THR A 93 -4.37 -2.27 7.81
C THR A 93 -3.39 -2.57 8.95
N SER A 94 -2.13 -2.11 8.84
CA SER A 94 -1.13 -2.23 9.89
C SER A 94 -1.57 -1.46 11.15
N PRO A 95 -1.38 -2.02 12.36
CA PRO A 95 -1.71 -1.31 13.59
C PRO A 95 -0.94 0.02 13.74
N PRO A 96 -1.51 1.06 14.39
CA PRO A 96 -0.87 2.36 14.59
C PRO A 96 0.57 2.29 15.15
N GLY A 97 0.81 1.47 16.18
CA GLY A 97 2.15 1.31 16.75
C GLY A 97 3.13 0.65 15.78
N VAL A 98 2.66 -0.24 14.90
CA VAL A 98 3.50 -0.85 13.85
C VAL A 98 3.87 0.19 12.81
N ILE A 99 2.91 1.04 12.41
CA ILE A 99 3.17 2.13 11.45
C ILE A 99 4.26 3.06 11.98
N GLN A 100 4.17 3.45 13.26
CA GLN A 100 5.18 4.28 13.89
C GLN A 100 6.56 3.59 13.88
N SER A 101 6.63 2.36 14.39
CA SER A 101 7.91 1.65 14.53
C SER A 101 8.56 1.36 13.18
N VAL A 102 7.79 1.02 12.14
CA VAL A 102 8.30 0.81 10.79
C VAL A 102 8.79 2.12 10.18
N PHE A 103 8.07 3.23 10.42
CA PHE A 103 8.53 4.55 10.01
C PHE A 103 9.86 4.93 10.65
N GLU A 104 9.99 4.84 11.98
CA GLU A 104 11.23 5.11 12.71
C GLU A 104 12.37 4.22 12.21
N PHE A 105 12.10 2.92 12.01
CA PHE A 105 13.07 2.00 11.45
C PHE A 105 13.53 2.42 10.04
N SER A 106 12.61 2.83 9.17
CA SER A 106 12.94 3.30 7.81
C SER A 106 13.84 4.55 7.79
N GLN A 107 13.80 5.39 8.83
CA GLN A 107 14.74 6.53 8.94
C GLN A 107 16.19 6.06 9.15
N THR A 108 16.39 4.86 9.71
CA THR A 108 17.72 4.29 9.98
C THR A 108 18.22 3.38 8.86
N VAL A 109 17.36 2.51 8.32
CA VAL A 109 17.74 1.53 7.29
C VAL A 109 17.53 2.04 5.87
N GLY A 110 16.82 3.15 5.70
CA GLY A 110 16.43 3.69 4.42
C GLY A 110 15.12 3.10 3.90
N ARG A 111 15.11 2.79 2.59
CA ARG A 111 13.88 2.50 1.85
C ARG A 111 13.30 1.12 2.20
N LEU A 112 12.00 1.05 2.51
CA LEU A 112 11.33 -0.19 2.91
C LEU A 112 9.88 -0.31 2.39
N VAL A 113 9.42 -1.55 2.21
CA VAL A 113 8.01 -1.91 2.02
C VAL A 113 7.55 -2.82 3.16
N TYR A 114 6.40 -2.54 3.77
CA TYR A 114 5.86 -3.30 4.88
C TYR A 114 4.35 -3.61 4.74
N PRO A 115 3.90 -4.84 5.03
CA PRO A 115 4.74 -6.03 5.15
C PRO A 115 5.43 -6.34 3.80
N HIS A 116 6.57 -7.03 3.85
CA HIS A 116 7.39 -7.29 2.65
C HIS A 116 6.61 -8.10 1.58
N ASP A 117 5.67 -8.94 2.00
CA ASP A 117 4.82 -9.79 1.17
C ASP A 117 3.41 -9.23 0.97
N ALA A 118 3.17 -7.94 1.28
CA ALA A 118 1.85 -7.32 1.16
C ALA A 118 1.32 -7.27 -0.29
N ALA A 119 2.22 -7.20 -1.27
CA ALA A 119 1.85 -7.21 -2.67
C ALA A 119 1.88 -8.65 -3.21
N ASN A 120 0.74 -9.14 -3.69
CA ASN A 120 0.65 -10.45 -4.36
C ASN A 120 1.60 -10.57 -5.56
N ARG A 121 1.89 -9.44 -6.21
CA ARG A 121 2.90 -9.26 -7.25
C ARG A 121 3.20 -7.78 -7.43
N ILE A 122 4.30 -7.49 -8.14
CA ILE A 122 4.65 -6.14 -8.58
C ILE A 122 4.19 -5.99 -10.04
N PHE A 123 3.62 -4.84 -10.38
CA PHE A 123 3.26 -4.52 -11.76
C PHE A 123 4.48 -4.06 -12.55
N ASP A 124 4.58 -4.49 -13.80
CA ASP A 124 5.59 -3.98 -14.73
C ASP A 124 5.17 -2.62 -15.33
N ASP A 125 6.12 -1.95 -16.00
CA ASP A 125 5.89 -0.62 -16.59
C ASP A 125 4.76 -0.64 -17.64
N PHE A 126 4.64 -1.74 -18.40
CA PHE A 126 3.60 -1.90 -19.42
C PHE A 126 2.21 -1.99 -18.78
N GLU A 127 2.08 -2.77 -17.72
CA GLU A 127 0.84 -2.92 -16.96
C GLU A 127 0.42 -1.59 -16.33
N ILE A 128 1.38 -0.83 -15.81
CA ILE A 128 1.13 0.50 -15.24
C ILE A 128 0.68 1.48 -16.32
N ASP A 129 1.37 1.54 -17.46
CA ASP A 129 0.96 2.38 -18.59
C ASP A 129 -0.45 2.00 -19.08
N LEU A 130 -0.76 0.70 -19.15
CA LEU A 130 -2.09 0.22 -19.50
C LEU A 130 -3.15 0.67 -18.48
N ILE A 131 -2.87 0.55 -17.17
CA ILE A 131 -3.78 1.04 -16.11
C ILE A 131 -4.01 2.54 -16.27
N LYS A 132 -2.95 3.34 -16.43
CA LYS A 132 -3.04 4.80 -16.61
C LYS A 132 -3.91 5.15 -17.81
N ARG A 133 -3.73 4.47 -18.94
CA ARG A 133 -4.54 4.68 -20.15
C ARG A 133 -6.00 4.29 -19.99
N VAL A 134 -6.28 3.20 -19.28
CA VAL A 134 -7.65 2.82 -18.92
C VAL A 134 -8.29 3.90 -18.02
N VAL A 135 -7.56 4.42 -17.04
CA VAL A 135 -8.02 5.54 -16.17
C VAL A 135 -8.26 6.84 -16.95
N ARG A 136 -7.51 7.06 -18.03
CA ARG A 136 -7.71 8.15 -19.00
C ARG A 136 -8.88 7.90 -19.98
N GLY A 137 -9.55 6.74 -19.88
CA GLY A 137 -10.74 6.41 -20.65
C GLY A 137 -10.49 5.74 -22.01
N GLN A 138 -9.25 5.29 -22.29
CA GLN A 138 -8.94 4.62 -23.56
C GLN A 138 -9.65 3.26 -23.68
N LYS A 139 -10.24 3.03 -24.86
CA LYS A 139 -11.01 1.80 -25.13
C LYS A 139 -10.09 0.64 -25.49
N ALA A 140 -10.55 -0.59 -25.29
CA ALA A 140 -9.76 -1.80 -25.60
C ALA A 140 -9.33 -1.87 -27.08
N LYS A 141 -10.14 -1.34 -28.01
CA LYS A 141 -9.79 -1.24 -29.44
C LYS A 141 -8.60 -0.31 -29.67
N GLU A 142 -8.57 0.84 -29.00
CA GLU A 142 -7.48 1.82 -29.12
C GLU A 142 -6.18 1.26 -28.52
N LEU A 143 -6.27 0.63 -27.34
CA LEU A 143 -5.13 -0.02 -26.70
C LEU A 143 -4.57 -1.19 -27.53
N ALA A 144 -5.44 -1.95 -28.16
CA ALA A 144 -5.05 -3.05 -29.05
C ALA A 144 -4.22 -2.55 -30.23
N SER A 145 -4.65 -1.46 -30.87
CA SER A 145 -3.90 -0.81 -31.93
C SER A 145 -2.59 -0.20 -31.43
N LEU A 146 -2.59 0.43 -30.25
CA LEU A 146 -1.41 1.08 -29.68
C LEU A 146 -0.28 0.10 -29.37
N TYR A 147 -0.61 -1.05 -28.77
CA TYR A 147 0.38 -2.04 -28.33
C TYR A 147 0.65 -3.14 -29.37
N ASP A 148 0.07 -3.04 -30.56
CA ASP A 148 0.08 -4.09 -31.59
C ASP A 148 -0.35 -5.48 -31.04
N ARG A 149 -1.50 -5.50 -30.36
CA ARG A 149 -2.06 -6.72 -29.75
C ARG A 149 -3.49 -6.97 -30.20
N LYS A 150 -3.90 -8.23 -30.16
CA LYS A 150 -5.32 -8.59 -30.33
C LYS A 150 -6.15 -7.99 -29.20
N GLN A 151 -7.36 -7.49 -29.52
CA GLN A 151 -8.28 -6.94 -28.51
C GLN A 151 -8.59 -7.92 -27.38
N VAL A 152 -8.71 -9.21 -27.70
CA VAL A 152 -8.93 -10.28 -26.70
C VAL A 152 -7.78 -10.31 -25.67
N THR A 153 -6.54 -10.13 -26.11
CA THR A 153 -5.38 -10.06 -25.22
C THR A 153 -5.48 -8.87 -24.27
N ILE A 154 -5.91 -7.71 -24.76
CA ILE A 154 -6.13 -6.52 -23.92
C ILE A 154 -7.21 -6.78 -22.87
N TYR A 155 -8.33 -7.42 -23.23
CA TYR A 155 -9.38 -7.78 -22.27
C TYR A 155 -8.87 -8.74 -21.19
N ASN A 156 -8.06 -9.73 -21.56
CA ASN A 156 -7.46 -10.66 -20.60
C ASN A 156 -6.50 -9.94 -19.64
N ILE A 157 -5.64 -9.06 -20.15
CA ILE A 157 -4.73 -8.27 -19.31
C ILE A 157 -5.53 -7.38 -18.35
N LYS A 158 -6.54 -6.65 -18.84
CA LYS A 158 -7.42 -5.83 -17.99
C LYS A 158 -8.11 -6.65 -16.90
N ARG A 159 -8.55 -7.86 -17.22
CA ARG A 159 -9.17 -8.78 -16.25
C ARG A 159 -8.19 -9.23 -15.19
N ASN A 160 -6.97 -9.61 -15.58
CA ASN A 160 -5.93 -10.03 -14.65
C ASN A 160 -5.55 -8.89 -13.70
N LEU A 161 -5.29 -7.69 -14.25
CA LEU A 161 -5.00 -6.50 -13.46
C LEU A 161 -6.15 -6.15 -12.51
N ALA A 162 -7.40 -6.27 -12.95
CA ALA A 162 -8.55 -6.07 -12.06
C ALA A 162 -8.54 -7.07 -10.91
N ASN A 163 -8.30 -8.36 -11.17
CA ASN A 163 -8.23 -9.38 -10.13
C ASN A 163 -7.10 -9.11 -9.14
N ASP A 164 -5.93 -8.70 -9.63
CA ASP A 164 -4.77 -8.39 -8.80
C ASP A 164 -5.02 -7.19 -7.88
N LEU A 165 -5.84 -6.24 -8.34
CA LEU A 165 -6.33 -5.10 -7.56
C LEU A 165 -7.60 -5.40 -6.76
N GLY A 166 -8.07 -6.66 -6.71
CA GLY A 166 -9.32 -7.02 -6.01
C GLY A 166 -10.60 -6.40 -6.59
N LEU A 167 -10.55 -5.95 -7.84
CA LEU A 167 -11.65 -5.31 -8.57
C LEU A 167 -12.40 -6.31 -9.45
N ARG A 168 -13.68 -6.05 -9.71
CA ARG A 168 -14.47 -6.79 -10.71
C ARG A 168 -14.10 -6.39 -12.14
N LYS A 169 -13.79 -5.11 -12.33
CA LYS A 169 -13.43 -4.50 -13.61
C LYS A 169 -12.43 -3.39 -13.36
N LEU A 170 -11.44 -3.27 -14.24
CA LEU A 170 -10.40 -2.25 -14.09
C LEU A 170 -10.97 -0.81 -14.22
N GLU A 171 -12.05 -0.66 -14.97
CA GLU A 171 -12.80 0.59 -15.12
C GLU A 171 -13.40 1.10 -13.80
N GLN A 172 -13.48 0.28 -12.75
CA GLN A 172 -13.90 0.76 -11.43
C GLN A 172 -12.95 1.81 -10.87
N LEU A 173 -11.68 1.85 -11.31
CA LEU A 173 -10.74 2.92 -10.98
C LEU A 173 -11.14 4.29 -11.56
N ILE A 174 -12.02 4.31 -12.58
CA ILE A 174 -12.48 5.56 -13.22
C ILE A 174 -13.62 6.19 -12.42
N LEU A 175 -14.43 5.35 -11.75
CA LEU A 175 -15.68 5.80 -11.14
C LEU A 175 -15.36 6.79 -10.01
N PRO A 176 -16.05 7.94 -9.96
CA PRO A 176 -16.00 8.78 -8.77
C PRO A 176 -16.52 7.98 -7.60
N ALA A 177 -16.05 8.38 -6.42
CA ALA A 177 -16.59 7.89 -5.18
C ALA A 177 -18.12 7.95 -5.19
N CYS A 178 -18.82 6.82 -5.36
CA CYS A 178 -20.25 6.82 -5.10
C CYS A 178 -20.43 7.06 -3.60
N THR A 179 -20.84 8.28 -3.24
CA THR A 179 -21.39 8.61 -1.93
C THR A 179 -22.66 7.80 -1.70
N VAL A 180 -22.54 6.59 -1.15
CA VAL A 180 -23.71 5.84 -0.67
C VAL A 180 -23.36 5.14 0.63
N HIS A 181 -23.85 5.72 1.72
CA HIS A 181 -24.18 4.99 2.93
C HIS A 181 -25.10 3.81 2.57
N SER A 182 -24.56 2.59 2.52
CA SER A 182 -25.26 1.33 2.86
C SER A 182 -24.43 0.12 2.43
N CYS A 183 -23.39 -0.22 3.19
CA CYS A 183 -22.86 -1.57 3.15
C CYS A 183 -23.77 -2.46 4.00
N HIS A 184 -24.63 -3.25 3.36
CA HIS A 184 -25.25 -4.38 4.03
C HIS A 184 -24.17 -5.44 4.31
N PRO A 185 -24.01 -5.89 5.58
CA PRO A 185 -23.14 -7.02 5.87
C PRO A 185 -23.74 -8.29 5.24
N ARG A 186 -22.96 -8.93 4.38
CA ARG A 186 -23.25 -10.31 3.94
C ARG A 186 -23.14 -11.20 5.17
N GLN A 187 -24.26 -11.75 5.62
CA GLN A 187 -24.27 -12.86 6.56
C GLN A 187 -23.49 -14.04 5.94
N ILE A 188 -22.36 -14.36 6.55
CA ILE A 188 -21.66 -15.62 6.33
C ILE A 188 -22.51 -16.68 7.03
N ARG A 189 -23.10 -17.59 6.23
CA ARG A 189 -23.71 -18.81 6.76
C ARG A 189 -22.61 -19.63 7.44
N SER A 190 -22.72 -19.76 8.75
CA SER A 190 -21.94 -20.66 9.59
C SER A 190 -22.25 -22.11 9.22
N GLY A 191 -21.43 -22.69 8.34
CA GLY A 191 -21.31 -24.13 8.17
C GLY A 191 -20.30 -24.65 9.19
N SER A 192 -20.80 -25.14 10.31
CA SER A 192 -20.04 -25.88 11.30
C SER A 192 -19.53 -27.19 10.70
N SER A 193 -18.21 -27.36 10.58
CA SER A 193 -17.61 -28.68 10.65
C SER A 193 -16.20 -28.57 11.24
N SER A 194 -16.11 -28.92 12.51
CA SER A 194 -14.90 -29.29 13.22
C SER A 194 -14.06 -30.29 12.43
N LYS A 195 -12.76 -30.01 12.27
CA LYS A 195 -11.70 -31.04 12.22
C LYS A 195 -10.35 -30.38 12.46
N SER A 196 -9.80 -30.70 13.62
CA SER A 196 -8.41 -30.48 14.02
C SER A 196 -7.46 -31.21 13.07
N ALA A 197 -6.44 -30.52 12.57
CA ALA A 197 -5.22 -31.17 12.10
C ALA A 197 -4.05 -30.20 12.24
N SER A 198 -3.25 -30.44 13.28
CA SER A 198 -1.88 -29.96 13.40
C SER A 198 -1.07 -30.51 12.21
N SER A 199 -0.49 -29.62 11.40
CA SER A 199 0.45 -30.01 10.36
C SER A 199 1.53 -28.95 10.25
N TYR A 200 2.66 -29.21 10.92
CA TYR A 200 3.90 -28.50 10.68
C TYR A 200 4.34 -28.75 9.24
N ARG A 201 4.31 -27.72 8.40
CA ARG A 201 4.96 -27.73 7.08
C ARG A 201 6.24 -26.93 7.14
N THR A 202 7.34 -27.67 7.09
CA THR A 202 8.70 -27.16 6.91
C THR A 202 8.80 -26.39 5.59
N LEU A 203 9.11 -25.09 5.66
CA LEU A 203 9.42 -24.26 4.50
C LEU A 203 10.82 -24.65 3.97
N ARG A 204 10.89 -25.12 2.72
CA ARG A 204 12.15 -25.21 1.98
C ARG A 204 12.45 -23.84 1.37
N VAL A 205 13.45 -23.18 1.92
CA VAL A 205 14.09 -22.00 1.34
C VAL A 205 14.94 -22.45 0.14
N ARG A 206 14.66 -21.91 -1.05
CA ARG A 206 15.62 -21.90 -2.16
C ARG A 206 16.19 -20.49 -2.24
N THR A 207 17.37 -20.29 -1.66
CA THR A 207 18.23 -19.14 -1.92
C THR A 207 19.30 -19.56 -2.91
N LYS A 208 19.44 -18.82 -4.01
CA LYS A 208 20.74 -18.71 -4.66
C LYS A 208 21.52 -17.69 -3.86
N ASP A 209 22.72 -18.12 -3.50
CA ASP A 209 23.83 -17.35 -2.96
C ASP A 209 23.79 -17.05 -1.45
N SER A 210 24.86 -17.52 -0.82
CA SER A 210 25.07 -17.80 0.59
C SER A 210 25.61 -16.59 1.36
N ALA A 211 24.94 -16.26 2.46
CA ALA A 211 25.60 -15.89 3.72
C ALA A 211 24.65 -16.22 4.89
N VAL A 212 25.11 -17.10 5.77
CA VAL A 212 24.36 -17.70 6.87
C VAL A 212 24.33 -16.74 8.06
N PHE A 213 23.14 -16.39 8.54
CA PHE A 213 22.96 -15.92 9.92
C PHE A 213 21.64 -16.50 10.46
N SER A 214 21.75 -17.58 11.23
CA SER A 214 20.63 -18.17 11.97
C SER A 214 20.57 -17.58 13.38
N GLY A 215 19.75 -16.54 13.55
CA GLY A 215 19.38 -16.03 14.87
C GLY A 215 18.03 -16.59 15.30
N ARG A 216 18.01 -17.57 16.21
CA ARG A 216 16.79 -18.01 16.92
C ARG A 216 16.46 -16.98 18.01
N ALA A 217 15.41 -16.19 17.82
CA ALA A 217 14.75 -15.50 18.93
C ALA A 217 13.67 -16.44 19.48
N LEU A 218 13.99 -17.12 20.58
CA LEU A 218 13.03 -17.79 21.46
C LEU A 218 12.32 -16.71 22.27
N LEU A 219 11.06 -16.41 21.96
CA LEU A 219 10.16 -15.80 22.94
C LEU A 219 9.74 -16.93 23.89
N LYS A 220 10.27 -16.88 25.12
CA LYS A 220 9.75 -17.66 26.25
C LYS A 220 8.49 -16.97 26.74
N ASP A 221 7.35 -17.64 26.62
CA ASP A 221 6.17 -17.30 27.40
C ASP A 221 6.36 -17.87 28.82
N ASP A 222 6.95 -17.06 29.70
CA ASP A 222 6.90 -17.28 31.14
C ASP A 222 5.53 -16.76 31.64
N CYS A 223 4.51 -17.61 31.61
CA CYS A 223 3.29 -17.39 32.40
C CYS A 223 3.42 -18.20 33.69
N ALA A 224 4.07 -17.58 34.67
CA ALA A 224 4.16 -18.07 36.03
C ALA A 224 2.78 -18.09 36.70
N GLN A 225 2.60 -19.12 37.51
CA GLN A 225 1.52 -19.35 38.46
C GLN A 225 1.32 -18.14 39.39
N ALA A 226 0.06 -17.84 39.70
CA ALA A 226 -0.31 -17.20 40.96
C ALA A 226 -1.56 -17.90 41.52
N ASN A 227 -1.34 -18.62 42.62
CA ASN A 227 -2.37 -19.17 43.50
C ASN A 227 -3.24 -18.07 44.11
N LYS A 228 -4.54 -18.33 44.20
CA LYS A 228 -5.32 -18.32 45.45
C LYS A 228 -6.63 -19.08 45.25
#